data_AF-A0A8C4WVT0-F1
#
_entry.id   AF-A0A8C4WVT0-F1
#
_cell.length_a   1.000
_cell.length_b   1.000
_cell.length_c   1.000
_cell.angle_alpha   90.00
_cell.angle_beta   90.00
_cell.angle_gamma   90.00
#
_symmetry.space_group_name_H-M   'P 1'
#
loop_
_entity.id
_entity.type
_entity.pdbx_description
1 polymer ?
#
loop_
_entity_poly.entity_id
_entity_poly.type
_entity_poly.pdbx_seq_one_letter_code
_entity_poly.pdbx_strand_id
1 'polypeptide(L)'
;MVGVKRFQKTLHVQEVVPNVVEPSFGIGRIMYTVFEHSFNIRPGSEQRTFFSFPPVVAPYKCSVLPLSQNPEFTPFVKSLSEALTRHGVSHKVDDSSGSIGRRYARTDEIGIAFGITVDFDSVNTTPHTATLRDRDSMRQIRMEISELPGVVRDLSNELLSWAEVEKRYPIFVGQQTAKKELEE
;
A
#
# COMPACT_ATOMS: atom_id res chain seq x y z
N MET A 1 -59.91 17.41 49.34
CA MET A 1 -59.00 18.51 49.75
C MET A 1 -57.57 18.01 49.65
N VAL A 2 -56.70 18.73 48.94
CA VAL A 2 -55.26 18.40 48.86
C VAL A 2 -54.52 19.28 49.86
N GLY A 3 -53.81 18.65 50.80
CA GLY A 3 -53.00 19.35 51.81
C GLY A 3 -51.56 19.48 51.35
N VAL A 4 -51.04 20.70 51.28
CA VAL A 4 -49.64 20.98 50.94
C VAL A 4 -48.83 21.17 52.22
N LYS A 5 -47.79 20.36 52.42
CA LYS A 5 -46.81 20.52 53.50
C LYS A 5 -45.51 21.11 52.94
N ARG A 6 -45.00 22.16 53.59
CA ARG A 6 -43.72 22.80 53.26
C ARG A 6 -42.68 22.46 54.33
N PHE A 7 -41.44 22.20 53.91
CA PHE A 7 -40.30 22.00 54.81
C PHE A 7 -39.02 22.56 54.17
N GLN A 8 -38.03 22.88 55.00
CA GLN A 8 -36.69 23.29 54.55
C GLN A 8 -35.77 22.07 54.47
N LYS A 9 -34.99 21.97 53.40
CA LYS A 9 -33.97 20.94 53.19
C LYS A 9 -32.71 21.58 52.60
N THR A 10 -31.58 21.40 53.28
CA THR A 10 -30.26 21.78 52.74
C THR A 10 -29.83 20.73 51.71
N LEU A 11 -29.50 21.16 50.50
CA LEU A 11 -28.96 20.30 49.44
C LEU A 11 -27.44 20.48 49.38
N HIS A 12 -26.70 19.38 49.51
CA HIS A 12 -25.23 19.39 49.49
C HIS A 12 -24.64 19.10 48.10
N VAL A 13 -25.48 18.64 47.17
CA VAL A 13 -25.08 18.23 45.82
C VAL A 13 -26.06 18.77 44.79
N GLN A 14 -25.56 18.98 43.58
CA GLN A 14 -26.36 19.28 42.41
C GLN A 14 -26.39 18.05 41.52
N GLU A 15 -27.59 17.57 41.21
CA GLU A 15 -27.76 16.61 40.12
C GLU A 15 -27.58 17.34 38.79
N VAL A 16 -26.68 16.83 37.96
CA VAL A 16 -26.46 17.31 36.61
C VAL A 16 -26.86 16.20 35.65
N VAL A 17 -27.72 16.51 34.69
CA VAL A 17 -28.04 15.63 33.57
C VAL A 17 -27.12 16.05 32.41
N PRO A 18 -26.07 15.28 32.07
CA PRO A 18 -25.14 15.68 31.03
C PRO A 18 -25.83 15.67 29.67
N ASN A 19 -25.58 16.71 28.86
CA ASN A 19 -25.93 16.68 27.45
C ASN A 19 -25.01 15.72 26.70
N VAL A 20 -25.57 14.93 25.79
CA VAL A 20 -24.84 13.96 24.98
C VAL A 20 -24.70 14.48 23.55
N VAL A 21 -23.47 14.46 23.03
CA VAL A 21 -23.19 14.66 21.61
C VAL A 21 -22.74 13.33 21.04
N GLU A 22 -23.48 12.80 20.07
CA GLU A 22 -23.21 11.50 19.45
C GLU A 22 -22.78 11.69 17.99
N PRO A 23 -21.47 11.70 17.69
CA PRO A 23 -21.00 11.65 16.31
C PRO A 23 -21.19 10.24 15.75
N SER A 24 -22.06 10.10 14.75
CA SER A 24 -22.38 8.82 14.10
C SER A 24 -21.82 8.77 12.69
N PHE A 25 -20.94 7.79 12.42
CA PHE A 25 -20.22 7.66 11.14
C PHE A 25 -20.70 6.43 10.35
N GLY A 26 -21.30 6.67 9.19
CA GLY A 26 -21.70 5.61 8.27
C GLY A 26 -20.53 5.08 7.44
N ILE A 27 -19.79 4.09 7.95
CA ILE A 27 -18.56 3.55 7.32
C ILE A 27 -18.80 3.11 5.87
N GLY A 28 -19.95 2.50 5.56
CA GLY A 28 -20.28 2.10 4.19
C GLY A 28 -20.37 3.28 3.22
N ARG A 29 -20.94 4.41 3.66
CA ARG A 29 -21.01 5.64 2.85
C ARG A 29 -19.64 6.27 2.70
N ILE A 30 -18.86 6.34 3.78
CA ILE A 30 -17.49 6.86 3.76
C ILE A 30 -16.63 6.06 2.77
N MET A 31 -16.71 4.72 2.82
CA MET A 31 -15.99 3.85 1.90
C MET A 31 -16.42 4.06 0.45
N TYR A 32 -17.72 4.17 0.19
CA TYR A 32 -18.23 4.46 -1.16
C TYR A 32 -17.76 5.83 -1.67
N THR A 33 -17.77 6.86 -0.83
CA THR A 33 -17.21 8.18 -1.15
C THR A 33 -15.72 8.08 -1.50
N VAL A 34 -14.95 7.29 -0.75
CA VAL A 34 -13.53 7.04 -1.07
C VAL A 34 -13.39 6.34 -2.42
N PHE A 35 -14.24 5.38 -2.77
CA PHE A 35 -14.22 4.74 -4.09
C PHE A 35 -14.46 5.76 -5.20
N GLU A 36 -15.53 6.54 -5.15
CA GLU A 36 -15.82 7.53 -6.21
C GLU A 36 -14.72 8.60 -6.32
N HIS A 37 -14.18 9.07 -5.20
CA HIS A 37 -13.16 10.14 -5.20
C HIS A 37 -11.77 9.65 -5.59
N SER A 38 -11.48 8.36 -5.47
CA SER A 38 -10.16 7.79 -5.78
C SER A 38 -10.13 7.00 -7.08
N PHE A 39 -11.28 6.69 -7.69
CA PHE A 39 -11.35 5.98 -8.95
C PHE A 39 -10.78 6.80 -10.10
N ASN A 40 -9.85 6.22 -10.85
CA ASN A 40 -9.19 6.86 -11.98
C ASN A 40 -8.99 5.87 -13.13
N ILE A 41 -8.95 6.39 -14.36
CA ILE A 41 -8.66 5.63 -15.59
C ILE A 41 -7.30 6.10 -16.12
N ARG A 42 -6.43 5.17 -16.51
CA ARG A 42 -5.11 5.51 -17.04
C ARG A 42 -5.22 6.18 -18.42
N PRO A 43 -4.41 7.22 -18.68
CA PRO A 43 -4.35 7.81 -20.01
C PRO A 43 -3.86 6.78 -21.02
N GLY A 44 -4.56 6.65 -22.15
CA GLY A 44 -4.20 5.73 -23.24
C GLY A 44 -4.77 4.31 -23.15
N SER A 45 -5.53 3.97 -22.10
CA SER A 45 -6.26 2.70 -22.05
C SER A 45 -7.50 2.78 -21.15
N GLU A 46 -8.69 2.74 -21.75
CA GLU A 46 -9.97 2.75 -21.01
C GLU A 46 -10.15 1.52 -20.10
N GLN A 47 -9.44 0.42 -20.38
CA GLN A 47 -9.51 -0.80 -19.59
C GLN A 47 -8.63 -0.77 -18.34
N ARG A 48 -7.70 0.18 -18.22
CA ARG A 48 -6.79 0.26 -17.07
C ARG A 48 -7.33 1.25 -16.04
N THR A 49 -8.13 0.74 -15.12
CA THR A 49 -8.66 1.48 -13.97
C THR A 49 -7.75 1.29 -12.75
N PHE A 50 -7.78 2.23 -11.82
CA PHE A 50 -7.11 2.11 -10.53
C PHE A 50 -7.78 2.98 -9.48
N PHE A 51 -7.58 2.63 -8.20
CA PHE A 51 -7.99 3.47 -7.08
C PHE A 51 -6.78 4.14 -6.43
N SER A 52 -6.82 5.47 -6.36
CA SER A 52 -5.83 6.33 -5.69
C SER A 52 -6.01 6.34 -4.17
N PHE A 53 -6.12 5.17 -3.54
CA PHE A 53 -6.24 5.08 -2.08
C PHE A 53 -4.99 5.63 -1.39
N PRO A 54 -5.14 6.45 -0.33
CA PRO A 54 -4.01 6.81 0.52
C PRO A 54 -3.31 5.55 1.06
N PRO A 55 -1.96 5.51 1.12
CA PRO A 55 -1.22 4.32 1.55
C PRO A 55 -1.69 3.76 2.90
N VAL A 56 -2.08 4.64 3.84
CA VAL A 56 -2.60 4.25 5.17
C VAL A 56 -3.86 3.39 5.13
N VAL A 57 -4.74 3.58 4.14
CA VAL A 57 -6.02 2.85 4.01
C VAL A 57 -6.07 1.90 2.82
N ALA A 58 -5.05 1.88 1.96
CA ALA A 58 -4.97 0.94 0.85
C ALA A 58 -5.11 -0.53 1.35
N PRO A 59 -5.89 -1.39 0.65
CA PRO A 59 -6.16 -2.77 1.11
C PRO A 59 -4.89 -3.60 1.32
N TYR A 60 -3.98 -3.52 0.33
CA TYR A 60 -2.62 -4.03 0.44
C TYR A 60 -1.67 -2.87 0.22
N LYS A 61 -0.62 -2.83 1.02
CA LYS A 61 0.40 -1.80 0.90
C LYS A 61 1.34 -2.08 -0.26
N CYS A 62 1.66 -3.35 -0.48
CA CYS A 62 2.64 -3.77 -1.46
C CYS A 62 2.18 -4.94 -2.32
N SER A 63 2.56 -4.95 -3.58
CA SER A 63 2.59 -6.17 -4.40
C SER A 63 4.02 -6.65 -4.59
N VAL A 64 4.23 -7.96 -4.69
CA VAL A 64 5.53 -8.56 -5.02
C VAL A 64 5.38 -9.31 -6.34
N LEU A 65 6.15 -8.90 -7.34
CA LEU A 65 5.94 -9.27 -8.74
C LEU A 65 7.28 -9.74 -9.35
N PRO A 66 7.48 -11.02 -9.65
CA PRO A 66 8.65 -11.43 -10.44
C PRO A 66 8.52 -10.91 -11.89
N LEU A 67 9.59 -10.59 -12.61
CA LEU A 67 9.45 -10.04 -13.98
C LEU A 67 8.81 -11.06 -14.94
N SER A 68 9.11 -12.34 -14.75
CA SER A 68 8.57 -13.47 -15.51
C SER A 68 8.42 -14.70 -14.61
N GLN A 69 8.04 -15.85 -15.17
CA GLN A 69 7.94 -17.12 -14.44
C GLN A 69 9.30 -17.85 -14.31
N ASN A 70 10.42 -17.13 -14.40
CA ASN A 70 11.73 -17.74 -14.22
C ASN A 70 11.88 -18.24 -12.76
N PRO A 71 12.21 -19.53 -12.55
CA PRO A 71 12.42 -20.09 -11.20
C PRO A 71 13.51 -19.37 -10.39
N GLU A 72 14.46 -18.69 -11.05
CA GLU A 72 15.50 -17.91 -10.36
C GLU A 72 14.93 -16.76 -9.52
N PHE A 73 13.73 -16.27 -9.82
CA PHE A 73 13.08 -15.20 -9.04
C PHE A 73 12.37 -15.71 -7.79
N THR A 74 11.99 -16.99 -7.75
CA THR A 74 11.18 -17.57 -6.66
C THR A 74 11.82 -17.41 -5.27
N PRO A 75 13.15 -17.63 -5.07
CA PRO A 75 13.79 -17.42 -3.77
C PRO A 75 13.69 -15.98 -3.28
N PHE A 76 13.89 -15.00 -4.18
CA PHE A 76 13.81 -13.58 -3.86
C PHE A 76 12.38 -13.15 -3.51
N VAL A 77 11.39 -13.61 -4.29
CA VAL A 77 9.97 -13.34 -4.02
C VAL A 77 9.56 -13.88 -2.65
N LYS A 78 9.95 -15.12 -2.32
CA LYS A 78 9.66 -15.73 -1.02
C LYS A 78 10.31 -14.95 0.13
N SER A 79 11.60 -14.63 -0.01
CA SER A 79 12.33 -13.87 1.01
C SER A 79 11.73 -12.48 1.25
N LEU A 80 11.34 -11.77 0.18
CA LEU A 80 10.66 -10.48 0.26
C LEU A 80 9.30 -10.59 0.94
N SER A 81 8.51 -11.59 0.60
CA SER A 81 7.21 -11.83 1.24
C SER A 81 7.33 -12.07 2.75
N GLU A 82 8.30 -12.90 3.16
CA GLU A 82 8.58 -13.14 4.58
C GLU A 82 9.10 -11.87 5.28
N ALA A 83 9.93 -11.07 4.61
CA ALA A 83 10.43 -9.81 5.16
C ALA A 83 9.31 -8.77 5.33
N LEU A 84 8.44 -8.59 4.34
CA LEU A 84 7.26 -7.73 4.44
C LEU A 84 6.33 -8.16 5.58
N THR A 85 6.13 -9.47 5.74
CA THR A 85 5.36 -10.04 6.87
C THR A 85 5.97 -9.65 8.21
N ARG A 86 7.29 -9.80 8.37
CA ARG A 86 8.00 -9.43 9.62
C ARG A 86 7.91 -7.93 9.93
N HIS A 87 7.79 -7.09 8.90
CA HIS A 87 7.59 -5.65 9.04
C HIS A 87 6.13 -5.24 9.26
N GLY A 88 5.18 -6.19 9.31
CA GLY A 88 3.75 -5.91 9.48
C GLY A 88 3.10 -5.25 8.25
N VAL A 89 3.71 -5.40 7.07
CA VAL A 89 3.23 -4.80 5.82
C VAL A 89 2.29 -5.76 5.10
N SER A 90 1.02 -5.39 4.96
CA SER A 90 0.07 -6.17 4.16
C SER A 90 0.49 -6.17 2.69
N HIS A 91 0.64 -7.35 2.11
CA HIS A 91 1.13 -7.49 0.75
C HIS A 91 0.48 -8.65 0.01
N LYS A 92 0.57 -8.62 -1.32
CA LYS A 92 0.08 -9.67 -2.22
C LYS A 92 1.17 -10.08 -3.21
N VAL A 93 1.45 -11.37 -3.28
CA VAL A 93 2.33 -11.92 -4.33
C VAL A 93 1.48 -12.20 -5.57
N ASP A 94 1.94 -11.75 -6.74
CA ASP A 94 1.31 -12.08 -8.03
C ASP A 94 2.38 -12.62 -9.00
N ASP A 95 2.51 -13.95 -8.97
CA ASP A 95 3.37 -14.80 -9.78
C ASP A 95 2.61 -15.47 -10.94
N SER A 96 1.38 -15.03 -11.19
CA SER A 96 0.52 -15.58 -12.25
C SER A 96 1.13 -15.44 -13.65
N SER A 97 0.62 -16.25 -14.58
CA SER A 97 0.99 -16.14 -15.98
C SER A 97 0.53 -14.81 -16.58
N GLY A 98 1.46 -14.11 -17.23
CA GLY A 98 1.19 -12.85 -17.90
C GLY A 98 2.37 -11.87 -17.87
N SER A 99 2.32 -10.88 -18.76
CA SER A 99 3.31 -9.80 -18.76
C SER A 99 3.26 -9.01 -17.45
N ILE A 100 4.38 -8.40 -17.08
CA ILE A 100 4.46 -7.54 -15.89
C ILE A 100 3.41 -6.41 -15.95
N GLY A 101 3.16 -5.84 -17.14
CA GLY A 101 2.14 -4.81 -17.33
C GLY A 101 0.72 -5.28 -17.00
N ARG A 102 0.38 -6.54 -17.33
CA ARG A 102 -0.94 -7.11 -16.98
C ARG A 102 -1.06 -7.38 -15.48
N ARG A 103 0.04 -7.72 -14.81
CA ARG A 103 0.06 -7.88 -13.36
C ARG A 103 -0.04 -6.54 -12.64
N TYR A 104 0.67 -5.51 -13.10
CA TYR A 104 0.47 -4.14 -12.61
C TYR A 104 -0.97 -3.66 -12.80
N ALA A 105 -1.61 -3.95 -13.95
CA ALA A 105 -3.00 -3.58 -14.15
C ALA A 105 -3.92 -4.21 -13.08
N ARG A 106 -3.74 -5.49 -12.77
CA ARG A 106 -4.52 -6.19 -11.72
C ARG A 106 -4.24 -5.66 -10.30
N THR A 107 -3.01 -5.28 -9.99
CA THR A 107 -2.67 -4.72 -8.68
C THR A 107 -3.14 -3.28 -8.54
N ASP A 108 -3.03 -2.48 -9.60
CA ASP A 108 -3.51 -1.10 -9.65
C ASP A 108 -5.04 -1.06 -9.54
N GLU A 109 -5.76 -1.99 -10.19
CA GLU A 109 -7.22 -2.10 -10.20
C GLU A 109 -7.82 -2.26 -8.80
N ILE A 110 -7.13 -2.96 -7.90
CA ILE A 110 -7.55 -3.11 -6.48
C ILE A 110 -6.88 -2.08 -5.54
N GLY A 111 -6.17 -1.10 -6.11
CA GLY A 111 -5.61 0.04 -5.37
C GLY A 111 -4.41 -0.28 -4.49
N ILE A 112 -3.61 -1.32 -4.81
CA ILE A 112 -2.35 -1.58 -4.09
C ILE A 112 -1.42 -0.37 -4.25
N ALA A 113 -0.94 0.19 -3.14
CA ALA A 113 -0.21 1.46 -3.14
C ALA A 113 1.16 1.37 -3.83
N PHE A 114 1.91 0.30 -3.56
CA PHE A 114 3.27 0.11 -4.07
C PHE A 114 3.45 -1.26 -4.72
N GLY A 115 4.35 -1.35 -5.70
CA GLY A 115 4.72 -2.62 -6.33
C GLY A 115 6.21 -2.85 -6.33
N ILE A 116 6.65 -3.99 -5.81
CA ILE A 116 8.04 -4.45 -5.89
C ILE A 116 8.18 -5.37 -7.08
N THR A 117 9.16 -5.11 -7.94
CA THR A 117 9.45 -5.98 -9.08
C THR A 117 10.84 -6.57 -8.99
N VAL A 118 10.90 -7.91 -9.04
CA VAL A 118 12.12 -8.71 -9.03
C VAL A 118 12.47 -9.04 -10.47
N ASP A 119 13.59 -8.55 -10.97
CA ASP A 119 14.03 -8.70 -12.35
C ASP A 119 15.37 -9.45 -12.45
N PHE A 120 15.95 -9.53 -13.65
CA PHE A 120 17.24 -10.21 -13.83
C PHE A 120 18.40 -9.52 -13.11
N ASP A 121 18.35 -8.20 -12.97
CA ASP A 121 19.34 -7.45 -12.19
C ASP A 121 19.25 -7.82 -10.70
N SER A 122 18.08 -8.19 -10.18
CA SER A 122 17.93 -8.71 -8.82
C SER A 122 18.74 -10.00 -8.58
N VAL A 123 18.81 -10.86 -9.60
CA VAL A 123 19.49 -12.16 -9.52
C VAL A 123 20.98 -12.05 -9.86
N ASN A 124 21.30 -11.28 -10.91
CA ASN A 124 22.62 -11.26 -11.51
C ASN A 124 23.60 -10.25 -10.91
N THR A 125 23.09 -9.24 -10.20
CA THR A 125 23.92 -8.16 -9.65
C THR A 125 24.13 -8.33 -8.16
N THR A 126 25.32 -7.95 -7.68
CA THR A 126 25.64 -7.82 -6.26
C THR A 126 26.04 -6.37 -5.99
N PRO A 127 25.37 -5.64 -5.08
CA PRO A 127 24.29 -6.09 -4.19
C PRO A 127 22.97 -6.42 -4.92
N HIS A 128 22.16 -7.28 -4.31
CA HIS A 128 20.84 -7.66 -4.85
C HIS A 128 19.85 -6.51 -4.70
N THR A 129 19.33 -6.01 -5.83
CA THR A 129 18.44 -4.86 -5.87
C THR A 129 17.15 -5.18 -6.62
N ALA A 130 16.04 -4.57 -6.22
CA ALA A 130 14.76 -4.67 -6.92
C ALA A 130 14.17 -3.27 -7.12
N THR A 131 13.15 -3.17 -7.97
CA THR A 131 12.47 -1.89 -8.19
C THR A 131 11.27 -1.75 -7.27
N LEU A 132 11.06 -0.53 -6.76
CA LEU A 132 9.86 -0.11 -6.08
C LEU A 132 9.11 0.86 -7.00
N ARG A 133 7.83 0.57 -7.24
CA ARG A 133 6.93 1.34 -8.10
C ARG A 133 5.85 2.01 -7.26
N ASP A 134 5.62 3.29 -7.52
CA ASP A 134 4.44 4.01 -7.04
C ASP A 134 3.24 3.77 -7.98
N ARG A 135 2.07 3.51 -7.38
CA ARG A 135 0.82 3.31 -8.13
C ARG A 135 0.48 4.57 -8.92
N ASP A 136 0.40 5.73 -8.27
CA ASP A 136 -0.24 6.90 -8.89
C ASP A 136 0.58 7.43 -10.06
N SER A 137 1.87 7.68 -9.84
CA SER A 137 2.79 8.20 -10.85
C SER A 137 3.30 7.15 -11.84
N MET A 138 3.16 5.86 -11.52
CA MET A 138 3.84 4.73 -12.19
C MET A 138 5.37 4.79 -12.18
N ARG A 139 5.99 5.76 -11.51
CA ARG A 139 7.44 5.92 -11.48
C ARG A 139 8.07 4.85 -10.61
N GLN A 140 9.32 4.54 -10.93
CA GLN A 140 10.07 3.46 -10.30
C GLN A 140 11.42 3.96 -9.82
N ILE A 141 11.84 3.47 -8.66
CA ILE A 141 13.18 3.62 -8.11
C ILE A 141 13.79 2.24 -7.89
N ARG A 142 15.12 2.16 -7.85
CA ARG A 142 15.85 0.92 -7.59
C ARG A 142 16.59 1.01 -6.26
N MET A 143 16.49 -0.03 -5.45
CA MET A 143 17.13 -0.10 -4.13
C MET A 143 17.45 -1.53 -3.74
N GLU A 144 18.24 -1.70 -2.69
CA GLU A 144 18.56 -3.02 -2.16
C GLU A 144 17.32 -3.73 -1.61
N ILE A 145 17.26 -5.04 -1.85
CA ILE A 145 16.13 -5.87 -1.44
C ILE A 145 15.91 -5.87 0.07
N SER A 146 16.99 -5.72 0.84
CA SER A 146 17.01 -5.62 2.30
C SER A 146 16.32 -4.36 2.83
N GLU A 147 16.36 -3.24 2.10
CA GLU A 147 15.80 -1.96 2.54
C GLU A 147 14.30 -1.82 2.21
N LEU A 148 13.83 -2.50 1.16
CA LEU A 148 12.47 -2.40 0.65
C LEU A 148 11.38 -2.53 1.73
N PRO A 149 11.39 -3.54 2.63
CA PRO A 149 10.32 -3.68 3.62
C PRO A 149 10.24 -2.50 4.59
N GLY A 150 11.38 -1.91 4.96
CA GLY A 150 11.44 -0.74 5.82
C GLY A 150 10.86 0.50 5.14
N VAL A 151 11.27 0.75 3.90
CA VAL A 151 10.78 1.90 3.11
C VAL A 151 9.28 1.79 2.84
N VAL A 152 8.79 0.61 2.46
CA VAL A 152 7.35 0.39 2.22
C VAL A 152 6.56 0.58 3.51
N ARG A 153 7.05 0.10 4.66
CA ARG A 153 6.41 0.35 5.96
C ARG A 153 6.31 1.85 6.25
N ASP A 154 7.39 2.59 6.04
CA ASP A 154 7.43 4.02 6.36
C ASP A 154 6.52 4.84 5.41
N LEU A 155 6.46 4.48 4.13
CA LEU A 155 5.48 5.02 3.18
C LEU A 155 4.04 4.69 3.58
N SER A 156 3.79 3.45 4.03
CA SER A 156 2.45 2.99 4.43
C SER A 156 1.93 3.68 5.69
N ASN A 157 2.84 4.15 6.53
CA ASN A 157 2.55 4.86 7.78
C ASN A 157 2.68 6.39 7.64
N GLU A 158 2.83 6.91 6.41
CA GLU A 158 3.02 8.35 6.14
C GLU A 158 4.20 8.99 6.88
N LEU A 159 5.21 8.19 7.25
CA LEU A 159 6.48 8.66 7.81
C LEU A 159 7.47 9.10 6.73
N LEU A 160 7.21 8.71 5.49
CA LEU A 160 7.98 9.03 4.30
C LEU A 160 7.02 9.27 3.14
N SER A 161 7.32 10.26 2.29
CA SER A 161 6.59 10.52 1.05
C SER A 161 7.30 9.95 -0.18
N TRP A 162 6.56 9.69 -1.26
CA TRP A 162 7.16 9.24 -2.52
C TRP A 162 8.20 10.22 -3.07
N ALA A 163 7.96 11.52 -2.95
CA ALA A 163 8.90 12.55 -3.38
C ALA A 163 10.23 12.50 -2.61
N GLU A 164 10.22 12.08 -1.35
CA GLU A 164 11.45 11.88 -0.58
C GLU A 164 12.17 10.59 -0.98
N VAL A 165 11.43 9.53 -1.30
CA VAL A 165 11.99 8.28 -1.83
C VAL A 165 12.73 8.54 -3.14
N GLU A 166 12.13 9.28 -4.08
CA GLU A 166 12.77 9.63 -5.35
C GLU A 166 14.04 10.48 -5.19
N LYS A 167 14.19 11.22 -4.09
CA LYS A 167 15.41 11.99 -3.79
C LYS A 167 16.51 11.13 -3.17
N ARG A 168 16.13 10.07 -2.46
CA ARG A 168 17.07 9.20 -1.73
C ARG A 168 17.62 8.06 -2.60
N TYR A 169 16.84 7.61 -3.59
CA TYR A 169 17.13 6.42 -4.36
C TYR A 169 17.18 6.68 -5.86
N PRO A 170 18.02 5.93 -6.61
CA PRO A 170 18.14 6.13 -8.05
C PRO A 170 16.84 5.78 -8.77
N ILE A 171 16.41 6.69 -9.65
CA ILE A 171 15.27 6.47 -10.54
C ILE A 171 15.61 5.33 -11.52
N PHE A 172 14.68 4.41 -11.69
CA PHE A 172 14.84 3.29 -12.61
C PHE A 172 14.57 3.75 -14.06
N VAL A 173 15.58 3.59 -14.92
CA VAL A 173 15.53 3.95 -16.36
C VAL A 173 15.43 2.71 -17.26
N GLY A 174 15.60 1.51 -16.71
CA GLY A 174 15.60 0.23 -17.42
C GLY A 174 16.54 -0.78 -16.75
N GLN A 175 16.34 -2.07 -17.01
CA GLN A 175 17.22 -3.13 -16.53
C GLN A 175 18.49 -3.21 -17.38
N GLN A 176 19.62 -3.57 -16.76
CA GLN A 176 20.91 -3.67 -17.45
C GLN A 176 21.24 -5.10 -17.90
N THR A 177 20.71 -6.11 -17.20
CA THR A 177 20.91 -7.52 -17.52
C THR A 177 19.65 -8.16 -18.08
N ALA A 178 19.86 -9.19 -18.90
CA ALA A 178 18.83 -10.08 -19.40
C ALA A 178 19.07 -11.49 -18.84
N LYS A 179 18.25 -12.46 -19.27
CA LYS A 179 18.51 -13.88 -18.99
C LYS A 179 19.92 -14.21 -19.47
N LYS A 180 20.76 -14.75 -18.58
CA LYS A 180 22.06 -15.31 -19.01
C LYS A 180 21.74 -16.43 -19.99
N GLU A 181 22.19 -16.29 -21.24
CA GLU A 181 22.25 -17.43 -22.15
C GLU A 181 23.21 -18.42 -21.47
N LEU A 182 22.70 -19.61 -21.17
CA LEU A 182 23.56 -20.72 -20.77
C LEU A 182 24.43 -21.01 -21.99
N GLU A 183 25.71 -20.66 -21.92
CA GLU A 183 26.72 -21.24 -22.79
C GLU A 183 26.70 -22.76 -22.54
N GLU A 184 26.06 -23.51 -23.43
CA GLU A 184 26.34 -24.92 -23.69
C GLU A 184 27.42 -25.06 -24.76
#